data_AF-A0A973ADL6-F1
#
_entry.id   AF-A0A973ADL6-F1
#
_cell.length_a   1.000
_cell.length_b   1.000
_cell.length_c   1.000
_cell.angle_alpha   90.00
_cell.angle_beta   90.00
_cell.angle_gamma   90.00
#
_symmetry.space_group_name_H-M   'P 1'
#
loop_
_entity.id
_entity.type
_entity.pdbx_description
1 polymer ?
#
loop_
_entity_poly.entity_id
_entity_poly.type
_entity_poly.pdbx_seq_one_letter_code
_entity_poly.pdbx_strand_id
1 'polypeptide(L)'
;GIIGMGRIGQAVARRARGFGLSIHYHNRNPVHEDIEGELEATYWESLDQMIARMDFISVNCPHTPATFHLLSARRLKLLQSHAVIINTARGEIIDEAALTRLLAAGDIAGAGLDVFEHEPAVNPKLLALDNVILLPHMSSATFEGRQDMGDKVIVNIKTFIDRHTPPDRVIGDIV
;
A
#
# COMPACT_ATOMS: atom_id res chain seq x y z
N GLY A 1 9.97 -4.93 1.17
CA GLY A 1 9.68 -3.76 2.01
C GLY A 1 8.21 -3.42 1.97
N ILE A 2 7.56 -3.31 3.12
CA ILE A 2 6.13 -2.98 3.26
C ILE A 2 6.01 -1.62 3.94
N ILE A 3 5.36 -0.67 3.27
CA ILE A 3 5.07 0.67 3.81
C ILE A 3 3.65 0.62 4.40
N GLY A 4 3.54 0.54 5.72
CA GLY A 4 2.26 0.33 6.41
C GLY A 4 1.95 -1.14 6.70
N MET A 5 2.51 -1.68 7.77
CA MET A 5 2.25 -3.02 8.31
C MET A 5 0.95 -3.06 9.16
N GLY A 6 -0.16 -2.62 8.56
CA GLY A 6 -1.51 -2.81 9.11
C GLY A 6 -2.06 -4.21 8.80
N ARG A 7 -3.39 -4.39 8.90
CA ARG A 7 -4.04 -5.68 8.58
C ARG A 7 -3.69 -6.19 7.17
N ILE A 8 -3.70 -5.31 6.17
CA ILE A 8 -3.36 -5.65 4.78
C ILE A 8 -1.86 -5.94 4.65
N GLY A 9 -1.00 -5.08 5.19
CA GLY A 9 0.45 -5.29 5.15
C GLY A 9 0.88 -6.63 5.79
N GLN A 10 0.27 -7.01 6.91
CA GLN A 10 0.52 -8.32 7.54
C GLN A 10 0.04 -9.48 6.67
N ALA A 11 -1.12 -9.34 6.01
CA ALA A 11 -1.61 -10.34 5.07
C ALA A 11 -0.67 -10.51 3.85
N VAL A 12 -0.10 -9.41 3.34
CA VAL A 12 0.94 -9.43 2.30
C VAL A 12 2.21 -10.10 2.82
N ALA A 13 2.68 -9.73 4.01
CA ALA A 13 3.87 -10.31 4.63
C ALA A 13 3.77 -11.84 4.76
N ARG A 14 2.66 -12.36 5.30
CA ARG A 14 2.44 -13.82 5.41
C ARG A 14 2.54 -14.54 4.07
N ARG A 15 1.95 -13.96 3.01
CA ARG A 15 2.01 -14.54 1.67
C ARG A 15 3.42 -14.47 1.10
N ALA A 16 4.08 -13.31 1.20
CA ALA A 16 5.44 -13.08 0.73
C ALA A 16 6.45 -14.05 1.37
N ARG A 17 6.30 -14.36 2.66
CA ARG A 17 7.12 -15.40 3.33
C ARG A 17 6.96 -16.77 2.69
N GLY A 18 5.76 -17.12 2.23
CA GLY A 18 5.52 -18.37 1.50
C GLY A 18 6.31 -18.48 0.19
N PHE A 19 6.77 -17.35 -0.36
CA PHE A 19 7.67 -17.29 -1.52
C PHE A 19 9.15 -17.21 -1.14
N GLY A 20 9.50 -17.34 0.15
CA GLY A 20 10.88 -17.25 0.64
C GLY A 20 11.43 -15.82 0.73
N LEU A 21 10.58 -14.80 0.72
CA LEU A 21 11.00 -13.40 0.82
C LEU A 21 11.23 -12.99 2.28
N SER A 22 12.31 -12.23 2.53
CA SER A 22 12.54 -11.55 3.80
C SER A 22 11.60 -10.37 3.97
N ILE A 23 10.99 -10.25 5.15
CA ILE A 23 10.02 -9.20 5.44
C ILE A 23 10.70 -8.03 6.14
N HIS A 24 10.63 -6.87 5.51
CA HIS A 24 11.04 -5.59 6.08
C HIS A 24 9.89 -4.61 5.99
N TYR A 25 9.73 -3.76 6.99
CA TYR A 25 8.63 -2.80 6.99
C TYR A 25 8.95 -1.48 7.66
N HIS A 26 8.19 -0.45 7.30
CA HIS A 26 8.22 0.86 7.91
C HIS A 26 6.80 1.33 8.24
N ASN A 27 6.64 1.85 9.45
CA ASN A 27 5.44 2.47 10.00
C ASN A 27 5.85 3.72 10.79
N ARG A 28 4.87 4.56 11.18
CA ARG A 28 5.08 5.62 12.17
C ARG A 28 5.56 5.05 13.52
N ASN A 29 4.95 3.95 13.95
CA ASN A 29 5.33 3.18 15.14
C ASN A 29 5.47 1.70 14.75
N PRO A 30 6.40 0.95 15.34
CA PRO A 30 6.50 -0.49 15.09
C PRO A 30 5.20 -1.22 15.47
N VAL A 31 4.97 -2.37 14.84
CA VAL A 31 3.90 -3.28 15.28
C VAL A 31 4.31 -3.97 16.59
N HIS A 32 3.36 -4.65 17.24
CA HIS A 32 3.66 -5.41 18.45
C HIS A 32 4.71 -6.50 18.16
N GLU A 33 5.59 -6.79 19.13
CA GLU A 33 6.68 -7.76 19.00
C GLU A 33 6.20 -9.15 18.58
N ASP A 34 5.01 -9.58 19.04
CA ASP A 34 4.41 -10.85 18.63
C ASP A 34 4.16 -10.91 17.11
N ILE A 35 3.75 -9.80 16.50
CA ILE A 35 3.50 -9.71 15.06
C ILE A 35 4.83 -9.73 14.31
N GLU A 36 5.85 -9.05 14.82
CA GLU A 36 7.20 -9.10 14.23
C GLU A 36 7.77 -10.52 14.29
N GLY A 37 7.63 -11.21 15.43
CA GLY A 37 8.06 -12.58 15.63
C GLY A 37 7.32 -13.56 14.71
N GLU A 38 5.98 -13.48 14.62
CA GLU A 38 5.18 -14.32 13.71
C GLU A 38 5.59 -14.15 12.25
N LEU A 39 5.91 -12.93 11.84
CA LEU A 39 6.23 -12.58 10.46
C LEU A 39 7.72 -12.55 10.14
N GLU A 40 8.59 -12.85 11.12
CA GLU A 40 10.05 -12.65 11.01
C GLU A 40 10.38 -11.28 10.39
N ALA A 41 9.61 -10.26 10.78
CA ALA A 41 9.62 -8.96 10.13
C ALA A 41 10.62 -8.02 10.79
N THR A 42 11.46 -7.37 9.99
CA THR A 42 12.41 -6.36 10.48
C THR A 42 11.83 -4.95 10.32
N TYR A 43 11.66 -4.24 11.44
CA TYR A 43 11.28 -2.83 11.43
C TYR A 43 12.42 -1.92 11.00
N TRP A 44 12.07 -0.89 10.22
CA TRP A 44 12.96 0.20 9.85
C TRP A 44 12.37 1.52 10.34
N GLU A 45 13.10 2.23 11.20
CA GLU A 45 12.73 3.57 11.64
C GLU A 45 12.76 4.58 10.48
N SER A 46 13.75 4.47 9.59
CA SER A 46 13.89 5.35 8.43
C SER A 46 13.34 4.69 7.17
N LEU A 47 12.28 5.27 6.61
CA LEU A 47 11.72 4.88 5.31
C LEU A 47 12.79 4.94 4.21
N ASP A 48 13.55 6.03 4.14
CA ASP A 48 14.57 6.26 3.12
C ASP A 48 15.66 5.17 3.15
N GLN A 49 16.08 4.76 4.35
CA GLN A 49 17.03 3.66 4.53
C GLN A 49 16.43 2.31 4.11
N MET A 50 15.15 2.05 4.44
CA MET A 50 14.50 0.81 4.04
C MET A 50 14.43 0.71 2.52
N ILE A 51 13.80 1.68 1.85
CA ILE A 51 13.49 1.59 0.41
C ILE A 51 14.75 1.50 -0.46
N ALA A 52 15.87 2.05 0.02
CA ALA A 52 17.15 1.95 -0.67
C ALA A 52 17.74 0.53 -0.73
N ARG A 53 17.15 -0.45 -0.03
CA ARG A 53 17.67 -1.83 0.07
C ARG A 53 16.66 -2.90 -0.36
N MET A 54 15.47 -2.51 -0.81
CA MET A 54 14.38 -3.46 -1.08
C MET A 54 14.31 -3.82 -2.57
N ASP A 55 14.10 -5.10 -2.84
CA ASP A 55 13.81 -5.60 -4.19
C ASP A 55 12.33 -5.37 -4.57
N PHE A 56 11.43 -5.49 -3.59
CA PHE A 56 10.00 -5.25 -3.76
C PHE A 56 9.51 -4.25 -2.72
N ILE A 57 8.76 -3.23 -3.14
CA ILE A 57 8.16 -2.22 -2.27
C ILE A 57 6.64 -2.30 -2.39
N SER A 58 5.94 -2.71 -1.35
CA SER A 58 4.47 -2.72 -1.29
C SER A 58 3.95 -1.55 -0.45
N VAL A 59 3.07 -0.75 -1.03
CA VAL A 59 2.42 0.40 -0.37
C VAL A 59 1.07 -0.01 0.18
N ASN A 60 0.91 0.10 1.51
CA ASN A 60 -0.27 -0.35 2.25
C ASN A 60 -0.68 0.66 3.35
N CYS A 61 -0.08 1.84 3.40
CA CYS A 61 -0.41 2.90 4.34
C CYS A 61 -1.63 3.71 3.88
N PRO A 62 -2.38 4.34 4.81
CA PRO A 62 -3.50 5.20 4.43
C PRO A 62 -3.02 6.47 3.72
N HIS A 63 -3.87 7.02 2.85
CA HIS A 63 -3.67 8.36 2.33
C HIS A 63 -4.10 9.41 3.36
N THR A 64 -3.17 10.29 3.68
CA THR A 64 -3.29 11.42 4.61
C THR A 64 -2.43 12.57 4.08
N PRO A 65 -2.55 13.80 4.60
CA PRO A 65 -1.63 14.88 4.22
C PRO A 65 -0.15 14.53 4.43
N ALA A 66 0.17 13.72 5.45
CA ALA A 66 1.54 13.28 5.75
C ALA A 66 2.05 12.19 4.79
N THR A 67 1.15 11.49 4.09
CA THR A 67 1.49 10.43 3.12
C THR A 67 1.23 10.81 1.67
N PHE A 68 0.74 12.02 1.39
CA PHE A 68 0.69 12.58 0.05
C PHE A 68 2.11 12.67 -0.54
N HIS A 69 2.32 12.04 -1.69
CA HIS A 69 3.62 11.84 -2.33
C HIS A 69 4.70 11.36 -1.34
N LEU A 70 4.31 10.45 -0.43
CA LEU A 70 5.26 9.79 0.47
C LEU A 70 6.41 9.18 -0.34
N LEU A 71 6.11 8.54 -1.47
CA LEU A 71 7.10 8.17 -2.48
C LEU A 71 7.20 9.27 -3.55
N SER A 72 7.81 10.38 -3.17
CA SER A 72 8.14 11.49 -4.06
C SER A 72 9.27 11.15 -5.02
N ALA A 73 9.47 11.98 -6.05
CA ALA A 73 10.61 11.88 -6.98
C ALA A 73 11.97 11.68 -6.30
N ARG A 74 12.20 12.32 -5.13
CA ARG A 74 13.45 12.18 -4.36
C ARG A 74 13.61 10.75 -3.81
N ARG A 75 12.55 10.18 -3.24
CA ARG A 75 12.58 8.85 -2.64
C ARG A 75 12.57 7.74 -3.68
N LEU A 76 11.83 7.93 -4.77
CA LEU A 76 11.83 6.98 -5.88
C LEU A 76 13.24 6.78 -6.48
N LYS A 77 14.08 7.83 -6.50
CA LYS A 77 15.49 7.73 -6.91
C LYS A 77 16.40 6.96 -5.93
N LEU A 78 15.94 6.66 -4.72
CA LEU A 78 16.71 5.85 -3.77
C LEU A 78 16.57 4.35 -4.07
N LEU A 79 15.57 3.96 -4.84
CA LEU A 79 15.28 2.56 -5.13
C LEU A 79 16.41 1.92 -5.94
N GLN A 80 16.57 0.61 -5.75
CA GLN A 80 17.47 -0.17 -6.59
C GLN A 80 16.92 -0.26 -8.01
N SER A 81 17.81 -0.33 -9.00
CA SER A 81 17.41 -0.42 -10.41
C SER A 81 16.58 -1.66 -10.74
N HIS A 82 16.80 -2.76 -10.01
CA HIS A 82 16.02 -3.99 -10.15
C HIS A 82 14.72 -3.99 -9.34
N ALA A 83 14.42 -2.92 -8.59
CA ALA A 83 13.28 -2.91 -7.68
C ALA A 83 11.94 -2.81 -8.41
N VAL A 84 10.92 -3.45 -7.83
CA VAL A 84 9.52 -3.37 -8.28
C VAL A 84 8.65 -2.72 -7.20
N ILE A 85 7.84 -1.74 -7.59
CA ILE A 85 6.91 -1.05 -6.70
C ILE A 85 5.49 -1.56 -6.92
N ILE A 86 4.78 -1.84 -5.84
CA ILE A 86 3.39 -2.30 -5.86
C ILE A 86 2.53 -1.31 -5.05
N ASN A 87 1.45 -0.80 -5.65
CA ASN A 87 0.50 0.06 -4.97
C ASN A 87 -0.93 -0.46 -5.10
N THR A 88 -1.52 -0.82 -3.97
CA THR A 88 -2.94 -1.22 -3.81
C THR A 88 -3.63 -0.37 -2.74
N ALA A 89 -2.99 0.72 -2.32
CA ALA A 89 -3.51 1.62 -1.29
C ALA A 89 -4.27 2.79 -1.93
N ARG A 90 -3.56 3.88 -2.25
CA ARG A 90 -4.10 5.07 -2.92
C ARG A 90 -3.03 5.63 -3.86
N GLY A 91 -3.44 6.15 -5.01
CA GLY A 91 -2.53 6.60 -6.05
C GLY A 91 -1.65 7.77 -5.58
N GLU A 92 -2.24 8.71 -4.84
CA GLU A 92 -1.64 9.96 -4.36
C GLU A 92 -0.52 9.75 -3.34
N ILE A 93 -0.29 8.52 -2.87
CA ILE A 93 0.86 8.20 -2.01
C ILE A 93 2.16 8.20 -2.81
N ILE A 94 2.09 7.98 -4.13
CA ILE A 94 3.23 7.99 -5.04
C ILE A 94 3.08 9.20 -5.96
N ASP A 95 4.18 9.91 -6.20
CA ASP A 95 4.26 10.89 -7.29
C ASP A 95 4.24 10.12 -8.62
N GLU A 96 3.05 9.99 -9.24
CA GLU A 96 2.84 9.12 -10.40
C GLU A 96 3.63 9.62 -11.61
N ALA A 97 3.76 10.96 -11.77
CA ALA A 97 4.52 11.56 -12.84
C ALA A 97 6.02 11.28 -12.70
N ALA A 98 6.57 11.27 -11.49
CA ALA A 98 7.95 10.85 -11.24
C ALA A 98 8.14 9.35 -11.45
N LEU A 99 7.22 8.52 -10.94
CA LEU A 99 7.25 7.07 -11.13
C LEU A 99 7.27 6.71 -12.63
N THR A 100 6.35 7.28 -13.40
CA THR A 100 6.23 7.05 -14.85
C THR A 100 7.53 7.36 -15.59
N ARG A 101 8.21 8.45 -15.22
CA ARG A 101 9.48 8.84 -15.86
C ARG A 101 10.59 7.83 -15.57
N LEU A 102 10.69 7.37 -14.33
CA LEU A 102 11.72 6.38 -13.93
C LEU A 102 11.48 5.02 -14.60
N LEU A 103 10.23 4.57 -14.67
CA LEU A 103 9.87 3.34 -15.38
C LEU A 103 10.18 3.43 -16.87
N ALA A 104 9.81 4.54 -17.52
CA ALA A 104 10.09 4.76 -18.94
C ALA A 104 11.59 4.86 -19.25
N ALA A 105 12.39 5.36 -18.30
CA ALA A 105 13.85 5.41 -18.42
C ALA A 105 14.53 4.06 -18.11
N GLY A 106 13.82 3.10 -17.51
CA GLY A 106 14.42 1.85 -17.02
C GLY A 106 15.24 2.03 -15.73
N ASP A 107 15.07 3.14 -15.02
CA ASP A 107 15.77 3.41 -13.76
C ASP A 107 15.28 2.52 -12.61
N ILE A 108 14.09 1.94 -12.76
CA ILE A 108 13.52 0.90 -11.89
C ILE A 108 12.89 -0.19 -12.76
N ALA A 109 12.90 -1.44 -12.27
CA ALA A 109 12.55 -2.60 -13.09
C ALA A 109 11.08 -2.61 -13.51
N GLY A 110 10.16 -2.21 -12.63
CA GLY A 110 8.74 -2.22 -12.97
C GLY A 110 7.81 -1.77 -11.84
N ALA A 111 6.51 -1.77 -12.14
CA ALA A 111 5.47 -1.46 -11.15
C ALA A 111 4.19 -2.28 -11.33
N GLY A 112 3.52 -2.60 -10.21
CA GLY A 112 2.17 -3.15 -10.18
C GLY A 112 1.21 -2.17 -9.50
N LEU A 113 0.29 -1.58 -10.26
CA LEU A 113 -0.59 -0.52 -9.77
C LEU A 113 -2.05 -0.93 -9.92
N ASP A 114 -2.79 -0.95 -8.82
CA ASP A 114 -4.26 -1.06 -8.84
C ASP A 114 -4.92 0.31 -8.62
N VAL A 115 -4.13 1.34 -8.28
CA VAL A 115 -4.62 2.69 -7.95
C VAL A 115 -3.78 3.77 -8.61
N PHE A 116 -4.40 4.90 -8.95
CA PHE A 116 -3.81 5.99 -9.73
C PHE A 116 -4.08 7.36 -9.10
N GLU A 117 -3.19 8.32 -9.31
CA GLU A 117 -3.27 9.64 -8.69
C GLU A 117 -4.50 10.43 -9.17
N HIS A 118 -4.94 10.19 -10.40
CA HIS A 118 -6.05 10.91 -11.05
C HIS A 118 -7.22 9.99 -11.40
N GLU A 119 -7.51 8.99 -10.56
CA GLU A 119 -8.60 8.05 -10.79
C GLU A 119 -9.94 8.74 -11.13
N PRO A 120 -10.70 8.19 -12.09
CA PRO A 120 -10.49 6.92 -12.81
C PRO A 120 -9.53 7.03 -14.01
N ALA A 121 -8.94 8.20 -14.26
CA ALA A 121 -8.01 8.37 -15.35
C ALA A 121 -6.66 7.72 -15.02
N VAL A 122 -6.09 7.03 -16.01
CA VAL A 122 -4.75 6.44 -15.94
C VAL A 122 -3.84 7.23 -16.85
N ASN A 123 -2.61 7.53 -16.41
CA ASN A 123 -1.63 8.19 -17.24
C ASN A 123 -1.35 7.37 -18.52
N PRO A 124 -1.61 7.93 -19.73
CA PRO A 124 -1.42 7.21 -20.99
C PRO A 124 0.01 6.71 -21.21
N LYS A 125 1.01 7.37 -20.60
CA LYS A 125 2.40 6.93 -20.68
C LYS A 125 2.62 5.63 -19.91
N LEU A 126 1.96 5.43 -18.77
CA LEU A 126 2.03 4.15 -18.05
C LEU A 126 1.42 3.02 -18.87
N LEU A 127 0.28 3.26 -19.52
CA LEU A 127 -0.39 2.28 -20.39
C LEU A 127 0.47 1.82 -21.58
N ALA A 128 1.47 2.61 -21.98
CA ALA A 128 2.37 2.31 -23.08
C ALA A 128 3.65 1.55 -22.66
N LEU A 129 3.84 1.29 -21.36
CA LEU A 129 5.04 0.61 -20.86
C LEU A 129 4.85 -0.90 -20.77
N ASP A 130 5.88 -1.65 -21.14
CA ASP A 130 5.88 -3.12 -21.06
C ASP A 130 6.25 -3.67 -19.67
N ASN A 131 6.79 -2.81 -18.79
CA ASN A 131 7.27 -3.18 -17.45
C ASN A 131 6.30 -2.79 -16.33
N VAL A 132 5.01 -2.64 -16.65
CA VAL A 132 3.97 -2.35 -15.66
C VAL A 132 2.79 -3.30 -15.76
N ILE A 133 2.16 -3.58 -14.62
CA ILE A 133 0.87 -4.26 -14.52
C ILE A 133 -0.11 -3.27 -13.92
N LEU A 134 -1.18 -2.97 -14.64
CA LEU A 134 -2.16 -1.96 -14.26
C LEU A 134 -3.54 -2.61 -14.11
N LEU A 135 -4.19 -2.38 -12.97
CA LEU A 135 -5.53 -2.88 -12.66
C LEU A 135 -6.47 -1.70 -12.30
N PRO A 136 -7.76 -1.77 -12.63
CA PRO A 136 -8.69 -0.64 -12.46
C PRO A 136 -9.35 -0.62 -11.06
N HIS A 137 -8.54 -0.47 -10.01
CA HIS A 137 -9.00 -0.39 -8.61
C HIS A 137 -9.96 -1.50 -8.20
N MET A 138 -9.55 -2.73 -8.45
CA MET A 138 -10.39 -3.92 -8.27
C MET A 138 -9.94 -4.85 -7.14
N SER A 139 -8.97 -4.46 -6.30
CA SER A 139 -8.44 -5.28 -5.20
C SER A 139 -9.51 -5.84 -4.25
N SER A 140 -10.62 -5.14 -4.05
CA SER A 140 -11.74 -5.58 -3.18
C SER A 140 -12.95 -6.13 -3.95
N ALA A 141 -12.87 -6.23 -5.27
CA ALA A 141 -13.98 -6.60 -6.14
C ALA A 141 -14.21 -8.12 -6.24
N THR A 142 -14.16 -8.82 -5.11
CA THR A 142 -14.56 -10.24 -5.01
C THR A 142 -15.98 -10.36 -4.47
N PHE A 143 -16.64 -11.49 -4.71
CA PHE A 143 -17.99 -11.72 -4.20
C PHE A 143 -18.02 -11.66 -2.67
N GLU A 144 -17.08 -12.36 -2.02
CA GLU A 144 -16.93 -12.42 -0.58
C GLU A 144 -16.61 -11.04 0.01
N GLY A 145 -15.68 -10.30 -0.61
CA GLY A 145 -15.29 -8.97 -0.14
C GLY A 145 -16.42 -7.95 -0.25
N ARG A 146 -17.21 -8.01 -1.32
CA ARG A 146 -18.38 -7.14 -1.50
C ARG A 146 -19.53 -7.50 -0.56
N GLN A 147 -19.76 -8.80 -0.32
CA GLN A 147 -20.76 -9.28 0.63
C GLN A 147 -20.41 -8.84 2.06
N ASP A 148 -19.20 -9.14 2.53
CA ASP A 148 -18.73 -8.77 3.88
C ASP A 148 -18.79 -7.25 4.09
N MET A 149 -18.48 -6.45 3.07
CA MET A 149 -18.57 -5.00 3.13
C MET A 149 -20.01 -4.51 3.25
N GLY A 150 -20.94 -5.10 2.49
CA GLY A 150 -22.37 -4.82 2.60
C GLY A 150 -22.93 -5.17 3.97
N ASP A 151 -22.56 -6.34 4.50
CA ASP A 151 -22.99 -6.79 5.83
C ASP A 151 -22.48 -5.86 6.93
N LYS A 152 -21.24 -5.38 6.83
CA LYS A 152 -20.70 -4.38 7.76
C LYS A 152 -21.53 -3.09 7.76
N VAL A 153 -21.92 -2.57 6.60
CA VAL A 153 -22.75 -1.36 6.52
C VAL A 153 -24.09 -1.58 7.22
N ILE A 154 -24.76 -2.70 6.94
CA ILE A 154 -26.05 -3.05 7.56
C ILE A 154 -25.90 -3.16 9.09
N VAL A 155 -24.88 -3.87 9.57
CA VAL A 155 -24.61 -4.05 10.99
C VAL A 155 -24.37 -2.70 11.67
N ASN A 156 -23.57 -1.81 11.08
CA ASN A 156 -23.28 -0.50 11.66
C ASN A 156 -24.53 0.39 11.72
N ILE A 157 -25.35 0.43 10.66
CA ILE A 157 -26.61 1.19 10.63
C ILE A 157 -27.57 0.68 11.71
N LYS A 158 -27.78 -0.65 11.77
CA LYS A 158 -28.68 -1.24 12.77
C LYS A 158 -28.22 -0.95 14.20
N THR A 159 -26.94 -1.17 14.47
CA THR A 159 -26.34 -0.89 15.79
C THR A 159 -26.56 0.56 16.20
N PHE A 160 -26.40 1.51 15.26
CA PHE A 160 -26.62 2.92 15.51
C PHE A 160 -28.10 3.26 15.79
N ILE A 161 -29.04 2.75 14.98
CA ILE A 161 -30.48 2.97 15.17
C ILE A 161 -30.96 2.41 16.51
N ASP A 162 -30.41 1.26 16.92
CA ASP A 162 -30.68 0.62 18.21
C ASP A 162 -30.01 1.36 19.39
N ARG A 163 -29.38 2.53 19.13
CA ARG A 163 -28.68 3.39 20.11
C ARG A 163 -27.49 2.72 20.80
N HIS A 164 -26.88 1.74 20.14
CA HIS A 164 -25.62 1.14 20.56
C HIS A 164 -24.44 1.84 19.86
N THR A 165 -23.22 1.55 20.33
CA THR A 165 -22.00 2.04 19.68
C THR A 165 -21.68 1.17 18.46
N PRO A 166 -21.60 1.73 17.24
CA PRO A 166 -21.28 0.93 16.05
C PRO A 166 -19.89 0.28 16.14
N PRO A 167 -19.70 -0.93 15.56
CA PRO A 167 -18.43 -1.64 15.62
C PRO A 167 -17.32 -1.04 14.74
N ASP A 168 -17.64 -0.48 13.57
CA ASP A 168 -16.67 0.04 12.60
C ASP A 168 -16.69 1.58 12.54
N ARG A 169 -16.37 2.23 13.66
CA ARG A 169 -16.32 3.70 13.72
C ARG A 169 -15.08 4.25 13.05
N VAL A 170 -15.27 5.30 12.24
CA VAL A 170 -14.19 6.19 11.83
C VAL A 170 -13.91 7.12 13.01
N ILE A 171 -12.82 6.88 13.71
CA ILE A 171 -12.34 7.76 14.77
C ILE A 171 -11.52 8.84 14.07
N GLY A 172 -12.04 10.07 14.01
CA GLY A 172 -11.26 11.21 13.52
C GLY A 172 -10.05 11.46 14.43
N ASP A 173 -9.12 12.29 13.96
CA ASP A 173 -8.02 12.73 14.82
C ASP A 173 -8.61 13.34 16.10
N ILE A 174 -8.28 12.74 17.24
CA ILE A 174 -8.52 13.35 18.54
C ILE A 174 -7.59 14.56 18.56
N VAL A 175 -8.16 15.75 18.36
CA VAL A 175 -7.49 17.03 18.60
C VAL A 175 -7.09 17.12 20.08
#